data_AF-A0A7S0CHK0-F1
#
_entry.id   AF-A0A7S0CHK0-F1
#
_cell.length_a   1.000
_cell.length_b   1.000
_cell.length_c   1.000
_cell.angle_alpha   90.00
_cell.angle_beta   90.00
_cell.angle_gamma   90.00
#
_symmetry.space_group_name_H-M   'P 1'
#
loop_
_entity.id
_entity.type
_entity.pdbx_description
1 polymer ?
#
loop_
_entity_poly.entity_id
_entity_poly.type
_entity_poly.pdbx_seq_one_letter_code
_entity_poly.pdbx_strand_id
1 'polypeptide(L)'
;WRDDDDDGDGDAETDDNDDDGGAVQLMGRKWFIREHDSTAENVNVDSPTGGAVGHLPVIKPGETFEYMSGCELSSKRGVMGGQFYMKLVNEDTEYGMVGGDLARTSKRRIQDMISNDEDDDEEEKMKEEELNSFDLMVEPFPLTAHS
;
A
#
# COMPACT_ATOMS: atom_id res chain seq x y z
N TRP A 1 6.88 -25.93 -58.93
CA TRP A 1 7.72 -26.11 -57.73
C TRP A 1 8.47 -24.79 -57.59
N ARG A 2 7.80 -23.78 -57.04
CA ARG A 2 7.58 -23.41 -55.62
C ARG A 2 8.49 -22.21 -55.41
N ASP A 3 7.94 -21.01 -55.50
CA ASP A 3 7.21 -20.26 -54.45
C ASP A 3 8.21 -19.29 -53.80
N ASP A 4 7.75 -18.04 -53.75
CA ASP A 4 8.37 -16.81 -53.28
C ASP A 4 9.20 -16.97 -52.00
N ASP A 5 10.46 -16.53 -52.05
CA ASP A 5 11.28 -16.26 -50.88
C ASP A 5 10.74 -14.95 -50.24
N ASP A 6 9.67 -15.11 -49.47
CA ASP A 6 9.15 -14.15 -48.51
C ASP A 6 10.15 -14.07 -47.34
N ASP A 7 11.12 -13.17 -47.46
CA ASP A 7 11.98 -12.75 -46.36
C ASP A 7 11.13 -11.90 -45.39
N GLY A 8 10.26 -12.60 -44.64
CA GLY A 8 9.56 -12.04 -43.51
C GLY A 8 10.59 -11.65 -42.44
N ASP A 9 10.95 -10.37 -42.44
CA ASP A 9 11.52 -9.68 -41.28
C ASP A 9 10.51 -9.85 -40.13
N GLY A 10 10.67 -10.94 -39.38
CA GLY A 10 10.08 -11.12 -38.08
C GLY A 10 10.75 -10.10 -37.17
N ASP A 11 10.11 -8.94 -37.08
CA ASP A 11 10.10 -8.08 -35.93
C ASP A 11 10.02 -8.97 -34.69
N ALA A 12 11.19 -9.22 -34.11
CA ALA A 12 11.31 -9.69 -32.75
C ALA A 12 10.64 -8.62 -31.90
N GLU A 13 9.36 -8.85 -31.59
CA GLU A 13 8.66 -8.25 -30.46
C GLU A 13 9.63 -8.45 -29.29
N THR A 14 10.40 -7.40 -28.99
CA THR A 14 11.06 -7.27 -27.72
C THR A 14 9.92 -7.24 -26.74
N ASP A 15 9.66 -8.39 -26.14
CA ASP A 15 8.86 -8.56 -24.95
C ASP A 15 9.55 -7.72 -23.88
N ASP A 16 9.31 -6.41 -23.95
CA ASP A 16 9.57 -5.42 -22.92
C ASP A 16 8.65 -5.85 -21.76
N ASN A 17 9.04 -6.94 -21.10
CA ASN A 17 8.68 -7.20 -19.72
C ASN A 17 9.33 -6.04 -18.96
N ASP A 18 8.61 -4.92 -18.95
CA ASP A 18 8.75 -3.81 -18.02
C ASP A 18 8.53 -4.40 -16.63
N ASP A 19 9.57 -5.09 -16.13
CA ASP A 19 9.88 -5.24 -14.71
C ASP A 19 10.32 -3.87 -14.17
N ASP A 20 9.55 -2.83 -14.49
CA ASP A 20 9.76 -1.45 -14.09
C ASP A 20 9.31 -1.35 -12.63
N GLY A 21 10.29 -1.08 -11.76
CA GLY A 21 10.19 -1.28 -10.32
C GLY A 21 8.84 -0.87 -9.73
N GLY A 22 8.06 -1.85 -9.29
CA GLY A 22 6.73 -1.62 -8.74
C GLY A 22 6.74 -0.53 -7.66
N ALA A 23 5.95 0.52 -7.88
CA ALA A 23 5.73 1.54 -6.88
C ALA A 23 4.97 0.94 -5.69
N VAL A 24 5.06 1.60 -4.53
CA VAL A 24 4.34 1.15 -3.32
C VAL A 24 3.39 2.23 -2.84
N GLN A 25 2.16 1.84 -2.54
CA GLN A 25 1.17 2.73 -1.93
C GLN A 25 1.06 2.46 -0.43
N LEU A 26 1.15 3.52 0.36
CA LEU A 26 0.90 3.45 1.81
C LEU A 26 -0.60 3.46 2.08
N MET A 27 -1.11 2.32 2.55
CA MET A 27 -2.54 2.12 2.84
C MET A 27 -2.90 2.52 4.27
N GLY A 28 -1.98 2.28 5.21
CA GLY A 28 -2.24 2.48 6.61
C GLY A 28 -1.03 2.27 7.51
N ARG A 29 -1.26 2.41 8.80
CA ARG A 29 -0.21 2.27 9.82
C ARG A 29 -0.76 1.68 11.10
N LYS A 30 0.10 0.95 11.79
CA LYS A 30 -0.16 0.45 13.12
C LYS A 30 1.01 0.80 14.02
N TRP A 31 0.73 1.47 15.13
CA TRP A 31 1.74 1.89 16.09
C TRP A 31 1.45 1.29 17.46
N PHE A 32 2.51 0.81 18.09
CA PHE A 32 2.56 0.41 19.48
C PHE A 32 3.50 1.35 20.23
N ILE A 33 2.96 2.06 21.21
CA ILE A 33 3.71 3.02 22.02
C ILE A 33 3.63 2.56 23.48
N ARG A 34 4.80 2.33 24.06
CA ARG A 34 4.97 1.94 25.45
C ARG A 34 5.65 3.08 26.19
N GLU A 35 5.00 3.59 27.22
CA GLU A 35 5.57 4.60 28.10
C GLU A 35 6.40 3.95 29.23
N HIS A 36 7.47 4.61 29.66
CA HIS A 36 8.30 4.16 30.79
C HIS A 36 7.78 4.76 32.09
N ASP A 37 7.68 3.96 33.16
CA ASP A 37 7.24 4.39 34.50
C ASP A 37 5.89 5.13 34.57
N SER A 38 5.03 5.00 33.55
CA SER A 38 3.68 5.55 33.60
C SER A 38 2.71 4.48 34.10
N THR A 39 1.70 4.92 34.84
CA THR A 39 0.50 4.10 35.12
C THR A 39 -0.51 4.18 33.96
N ALA A 40 -0.16 4.90 32.89
CA ALA A 40 -1.02 5.08 31.73
C ALA A 40 -1.04 3.80 30.90
N GLU A 41 -2.16 3.57 30.21
CA GLU A 41 -2.29 2.45 29.31
C GLU A 41 -1.38 2.63 28.08
N ASN A 42 -0.83 1.52 27.58
CA ASN A 42 -0.04 1.54 26.34
C ASN A 42 -0.92 2.00 25.18
N VAL A 43 -0.42 2.94 24.38
CA VAL A 43 -1.17 3.46 23.24
C VAL A 43 -0.98 2.53 22.06
N ASN A 44 -2.11 2.05 21.53
CA ASN A 44 -2.18 1.26 20.31
C ASN A 44 -2.97 2.06 19.29
N VAL A 45 -2.35 2.40 18.17
CA VAL A 45 -3.01 3.02 17.04
C VAL A 45 -3.11 1.98 15.95
N ASP A 46 -4.32 1.57 15.60
CA ASP A 46 -4.57 0.66 14.48
C ASP A 46 -5.39 1.41 13.43
N SER A 47 -4.76 1.70 12.28
CA SER A 47 -5.38 2.44 11.20
C SER A 47 -5.00 1.83 9.85
N PRO A 48 -5.60 0.68 9.50
CA PRO A 48 -5.21 -0.10 8.32
C PRO A 48 -5.57 0.58 7.00
N THR A 49 -6.53 1.52 7.02
CA THR A 49 -7.00 2.27 5.84
C THR A 49 -6.91 3.79 6.02
N GLY A 50 -6.23 4.25 7.07
CA GLY A 50 -6.10 5.67 7.40
C GLY A 50 -4.87 6.35 6.80
N GLY A 51 -4.10 5.65 5.97
CA GLY A 51 -2.89 6.16 5.33
C GLY A 51 -1.89 6.77 6.33
N ALA A 52 -1.13 7.76 5.87
CA ALA A 52 -0.39 8.69 6.73
C ALA A 52 -1.14 10.01 6.84
N VAL A 53 -1.70 10.31 8.01
CA VAL A 53 -2.41 11.59 8.27
C VAL A 53 -3.55 11.84 7.25
N GLY A 54 -4.21 10.78 6.77
CA GLY A 54 -5.27 10.90 5.77
C GLY A 54 -4.80 10.92 4.31
N HIS A 55 -3.51 10.75 4.05
CA HIS A 55 -2.93 10.62 2.72
C HIS A 55 -2.56 9.17 2.41
N LEU A 56 -2.76 8.74 1.15
CA LEU A 56 -2.38 7.44 0.61
C LEU A 56 -1.31 7.64 -0.47
N PRO A 57 -0.09 8.06 -0.10
CA PRO A 57 0.97 8.36 -1.04
C PRO A 57 1.39 7.11 -1.80
N VAL A 58 1.66 7.29 -3.09
CA VAL A 58 2.38 6.34 -3.92
C VAL A 58 3.85 6.75 -3.91
N ILE A 59 4.74 5.83 -3.57
CA ILE A 59 6.18 6.03 -3.46
C ILE A 59 6.82 5.23 -4.57
N LYS A 60 7.44 5.92 -5.52
CA LYS A 60 8.17 5.27 -6.62
C LYS A 60 9.53 4.76 -6.15
N PRO A 61 10.17 3.83 -6.88
CA PRO A 61 11.53 3.41 -6.59
C PRO A 61 12.49 4.61 -6.48
N GLY A 62 13.20 4.70 -5.35
CA GLY A 62 14.15 5.79 -5.08
C GLY A 62 13.52 7.09 -4.55
N GLU A 63 12.19 7.18 -4.47
CA GLU A 63 11.53 8.30 -3.80
C GLU A 63 11.43 8.11 -2.29
N THR A 64 11.18 9.20 -1.57
CA THR A 64 11.00 9.18 -0.13
C THR A 64 9.82 10.06 0.24
N PHE A 65 8.94 9.52 1.08
CA PHE A 65 7.81 10.25 1.66
C PHE A 65 8.08 10.52 3.14
N GLU A 66 8.01 11.78 3.54
CA GLU A 66 8.16 12.21 4.93
C GLU A 66 6.83 12.75 5.45
N TYR A 67 6.42 12.31 6.64
CA TYR A 67 5.29 12.89 7.35
C TYR A 67 5.62 13.10 8.81
N MET A 68 4.99 14.10 9.42
CA MET A 68 5.07 14.37 10.84
C MET A 68 3.75 14.04 11.52
N SER A 69 3.81 13.26 12.58
CA SER A 69 2.68 13.02 13.48
C SER A 69 3.11 13.25 14.93
N GLY A 70 2.21 13.85 15.72
CA GLY A 70 2.39 13.97 17.16
C GLY A 70 1.77 12.80 17.91
N CYS A 71 2.40 12.40 19.02
CA CYS A 71 1.79 11.57 20.04
C CYS A 71 2.02 12.23 21.40
N GLU A 72 0.96 12.41 22.18
CA GLU A 72 1.08 12.92 23.54
C GLU A 72 1.54 11.78 24.46
N LEU A 73 2.67 11.99 25.15
CA LEU A 73 3.19 11.06 26.14
C LEU A 73 2.93 11.61 27.54
N SER A 74 2.43 10.77 28.44
CA SER A 74 2.29 11.13 29.85
C SER A 74 3.65 11.06 30.57
N SER A 75 4.53 10.16 30.13
CA SER A 75 5.90 10.01 30.63
C SER A 75 6.94 10.82 29.85
N LYS A 76 8.06 11.12 30.50
CA LYS A 76 9.25 11.75 29.89
C LYS A 76 9.94 10.86 28.85
N ARG A 77 9.74 9.55 28.93
CA ARG A 77 10.39 8.55 28.06
C ARG A 77 9.40 7.47 27.65
N GLY A 78 9.58 6.97 26.44
CA GLY A 78 8.82 5.83 25.92
C GLY A 78 9.58 5.10 24.83
N VAL A 79 8.94 4.10 24.24
CA VAL A 79 9.40 3.37 23.06
C VAL A 79 8.23 3.30 22.09
N MET A 80 8.50 3.58 20.82
CA MET A 80 7.52 3.46 19.74
C MET A 80 8.05 2.50 18.70
N GLY A 81 7.24 1.52 18.33
CA GLY A 81 7.46 0.62 17.21
C GLY A 81 6.15 0.37 16.49
N GLY A 82 6.20 -0.22 15.30
CA GLY A 82 4.98 -0.40 14.54
C GLY A 82 5.22 -1.04 13.19
N GLN A 83 4.25 -0.85 12.30
CA GLN A 83 4.31 -1.31 10.93
C GLN A 83 3.46 -0.41 10.03
N PHE A 84 3.85 -0.34 8.76
CA PHE A 84 3.04 0.24 7.70
C PHE A 84 2.40 -0.85 6.86
N TYR A 85 1.15 -0.63 6.48
CA TYR A 85 0.44 -1.46 5.51
C TYR A 85 0.72 -0.88 4.12
N MET A 86 1.41 -1.65 3.29
CA MET A 86 1.82 -1.25 1.94
C MET A 86 1.17 -2.15 0.90
N LYS A 87 0.92 -1.60 -0.29
CA LYS A 87 0.47 -2.35 -1.46
C LYS A 87 1.39 -2.05 -2.65
N LEU A 88 1.83 -3.08 -3.37
CA LEU A 88 2.49 -2.95 -4.67
C LEU A 88 1.48 -2.44 -5.69
N VAL A 89 1.85 -1.38 -6.40
CA VAL A 89 1.02 -0.70 -7.38
C VAL A 89 1.86 -0.28 -8.58
N ASN A 90 1.21 -0.02 -9.71
CA ASN A 90 1.90 0.51 -10.89
C ASN A 90 2.31 1.97 -10.66
N GLU A 91 3.34 2.42 -11.37
CA GLU A 91 3.82 3.80 -11.29
C GLU A 91 2.78 4.86 -11.67
N ASP A 92 1.81 4.49 -12.52
CA ASP A 92 0.70 5.35 -12.96
C ASP A 92 -0.39 5.51 -11.89
N THR A 93 -0.25 4.84 -10.75
CA THR A 93 -1.22 4.91 -9.67
C THR A 93 -1.22 6.31 -9.06
N GLU A 94 -2.41 6.91 -8.97
CA GLU A 94 -2.56 8.26 -8.44
C GLU A 94 -2.43 8.30 -6.90
N TYR A 95 -1.93 9.45 -6.42
CA TYR A 95 -1.92 9.77 -5.00
C TYR A 95 -3.34 9.80 -4.42
N GLY A 96 -3.57 9.03 -3.36
CA GLY A 96 -4.89 8.92 -2.73
C GLY A 96 -5.08 9.80 -1.49
N MET A 97 -6.35 10.07 -1.15
CA MET A 97 -6.77 10.70 0.09
C MET A 97 -7.78 9.81 0.80
N VAL A 98 -7.64 9.63 2.11
CA VAL A 98 -8.61 8.91 2.94
C VAL A 98 -9.93 9.67 2.95
N GLY A 99 -11.00 9.01 2.52
CA GLY A 99 -12.33 9.62 2.36
C GLY A 99 -12.53 10.40 1.06
N GLY A 100 -11.49 10.51 0.21
CA GLY A 100 -11.64 10.93 -1.18
C GLY A 100 -12.35 9.86 -2.03
N ASP A 101 -12.77 10.23 -3.24
CA ASP A 101 -13.53 9.34 -4.13
C ASP A 101 -12.78 8.05 -4.52
N LEU A 102 -11.47 7.91 -4.25
CA LEU A 102 -10.74 6.64 -4.36
C LEU A 102 -11.29 5.53 -3.45
N ALA A 103 -11.98 5.86 -2.36
CA ALA A 103 -12.63 4.86 -1.50
C ALA A 103 -13.92 4.27 -2.12
N ARG A 104 -14.39 4.77 -3.28
CA ARG A 104 -15.59 4.26 -3.95
C ARG A 104 -15.34 3.09 -4.89
N THR A 105 -14.09 2.77 -5.23
CA THR A 105 -13.76 1.68 -6.17
C THR A 105 -13.80 0.29 -5.52
N SER A 106 -14.15 0.17 -4.24
CA SER A 106 -14.13 -1.13 -3.55
C SER A 106 -15.50 -1.68 -3.16
N LYS A 107 -16.63 -1.03 -3.51
CA LYS A 107 -17.95 -1.59 -3.11
C LYS A 107 -19.21 -1.12 -3.84
N ARG A 108 -19.11 -0.39 -4.97
CA ARG A 108 -20.30 0.14 -5.66
C ARG A 108 -20.56 -0.51 -7.03
N ARG A 109 -20.64 -1.83 -7.09
CA ARG A 109 -21.46 -2.56 -8.07
C ARG A 109 -22.03 -3.84 -7.45
N ILE A 110 -22.58 -3.72 -6.25
CA ILE A 110 -23.53 -4.74 -5.79
C ILE A 110 -24.77 -4.61 -6.70
N GLN A 111 -24.93 -5.58 -7.60
CA GLN A 111 -26.21 -6.26 -7.83
C GLN A 111 -27.25 -5.63 -8.78
N ASP A 112 -26.86 -5.07 -9.92
CA ASP A 112 -27.85 -4.59 -10.91
C ASP A 112 -27.73 -5.12 -12.35
N MET A 113 -26.88 -6.12 -12.67
CA MET A 113 -27.00 -6.89 -13.92
C MET A 113 -26.60 -8.34 -13.73
N ILE A 114 -27.54 -9.16 -13.25
CA ILE A 114 -27.42 -10.62 -13.23
C ILE A 114 -27.41 -11.11 -14.69
N SER A 115 -26.29 -11.67 -15.14
CA SER A 115 -26.25 -12.87 -16.00
C SER A 115 -24.87 -13.51 -15.88
N ASN A 116 -24.91 -14.81 -15.54
CA ASN A 116 -23.83 -15.75 -15.28
C ASN A 116 -22.63 -15.66 -16.23
N ASP A 117 -21.43 -15.82 -15.64
CA ASP A 117 -20.27 -16.64 -16.08
C ASP A 117 -18.90 -16.03 -15.66
N GLU A 118 -18.76 -15.46 -14.45
CA GLU A 118 -17.53 -14.77 -13.97
C GLU A 118 -17.14 -15.15 -12.52
N ASP A 119 -17.22 -16.41 -12.12
CA ASP A 119 -16.79 -16.84 -10.76
C ASP A 119 -15.26 -17.05 -10.65
N ASP A 120 -14.53 -17.21 -11.75
CA ASP A 120 -13.07 -17.41 -11.72
C ASP A 120 -12.28 -16.08 -11.56
N ASP A 121 -12.76 -14.97 -12.12
CA ASP A 121 -12.02 -13.70 -12.16
C ASP A 121 -11.98 -12.96 -10.80
N GLU A 122 -13.05 -13.04 -9.99
CA GLU A 122 -13.08 -12.41 -8.67
C GLU A 122 -12.18 -13.13 -7.65
N GLU A 123 -12.07 -14.46 -7.74
CA GLU A 123 -11.20 -15.24 -6.86
C GLU A 123 -9.71 -15.00 -7.18
N GLU A 124 -9.35 -14.89 -8.46
CA GLU A 124 -7.99 -14.53 -8.87
C GLU A 124 -7.62 -13.11 -8.45
N LYS A 125 -8.53 -12.15 -8.63
CA LYS A 125 -8.31 -10.76 -8.24
C LYS A 125 -8.13 -10.58 -6.72
N MET A 126 -8.88 -11.31 -5.90
CA MET A 126 -8.69 -11.30 -4.44
C MET A 126 -7.32 -11.88 -4.05
N LYS A 127 -6.87 -12.94 -4.73
CA LYS A 127 -5.53 -13.52 -4.50
C LYS A 127 -4.43 -12.54 -4.88
N GLU A 128 -4.58 -11.83 -5.99
CA GLU A 128 -3.63 -10.82 -6.45
C GLU A 128 -3.54 -9.64 -5.46
N GLU A 129 -4.67 -9.16 -4.94
CA GLU A 129 -4.67 -8.09 -3.93
C GLU A 129 -3.99 -8.50 -2.63
N GLU A 130 -4.19 -9.75 -2.18
CA GLU A 130 -3.48 -10.26 -1.00
C GLU A 130 -1.99 -10.48 -1.26
N LEU A 131 -1.61 -10.95 -2.45
CA LEU A 131 -0.21 -11.15 -2.84
C LEU A 131 0.57 -9.84 -2.95
N ASN A 132 -0.11 -8.76 -3.35
CA ASN A 132 0.50 -7.45 -3.53
C ASN A 132 0.53 -6.62 -2.25
N SER A 133 -0.07 -7.08 -1.15
CA SER A 133 -0.08 -6.40 0.15
C SER A 133 1.00 -6.93 1.08
N PHE A 134 1.75 -6.05 1.75
CA PHE A 134 2.76 -6.45 2.72
C PHE A 134 2.91 -5.45 3.88
N ASP A 135 3.46 -5.95 4.99
CA ASP A 135 3.72 -5.16 6.19
C ASP A 135 5.19 -4.74 6.25
N LEU A 136 5.44 -3.43 6.27
CA LEU A 136 6.77 -2.88 6.51
C LEU A 136 6.96 -2.60 8.00
N MET A 137 7.75 -3.45 8.66
CA MET A 137 8.03 -3.34 10.10
C MET A 137 8.92 -2.13 10.41
N VAL A 138 8.55 -1.38 11.44
CA VAL A 138 9.33 -0.28 11.99
C VAL A 138 9.87 -0.71 13.35
N GLU A 139 11.20 -0.86 13.40
CA GLU A 139 11.91 -1.26 14.60
C GLU A 139 11.64 -0.29 15.77
N PRO A 140 11.45 -0.79 17.00
CA PRO A 140 11.18 0.06 18.14
C PRO A 140 12.32 1.06 18.41
N PHE A 141 11.98 2.35 18.51
CA PHE A 141 12.93 3.42 18.81
C PHE A 141 12.52 4.21 20.06
N PRO A 142 13.48 4.77 20.81
CA PRO A 142 13.18 5.52 22.03
C PRO A 142 12.51 6.87 21.71
N LEU A 143 11.46 7.19 22.46
CA LEU A 143 10.81 8.50 22.47
C LEU A 143 11.24 9.30 23.69
N THR A 144 11.45 10.60 23.48
CA THR A 144 11.67 11.58 24.56
C THR A 144 10.63 12.68 24.42
N ALA A 145 9.87 12.94 25.49
CA ALA A 145 8.93 14.05 25.49
C ALA A 145 9.70 15.37 25.58
N HIS A 146 9.40 16.32 24.69
CA HIS A 146 9.88 17.69 24.82
C HIS A 146 8.91 18.47 25.71
N SER A 147 9.42 18.96 26.85
CA SER A 147 8.67 19.78 27.83
C SER A 147 8.53 21.22 27.41
#